data_AF-A0AAV3ZSN0-F1
#
_entry.id   AF-A0AAV3ZSN0-F1
#
_cell.length_a   1.000
_cell.length_b   1.000
_cell.length_c   1.000
_cell.angle_alpha   90.00
_cell.angle_beta   90.00
_cell.angle_gamma   90.00
#
_symmetry.space_group_name_H-M   'P 1'
#
loop_
_entity.id
_entity.type
_entity.pdbx_description
1 polymer ?
#
loop_
_entity_poly.entity_id
_entity_poly.type
_entity_poly.pdbx_seq_one_letter_code
_entity_poly.pdbx_strand_id
1 'polypeptide(L)'
;MEVTDDLQSEVEGGMLKLASGKSVPVMTNCAALRDPEKTRSLGLPVLKGEIGGREVDVMRDTVYEGLVVRKQLVDASQLTGECCLLLRIDNTALLAEKTVISLRTPFLSGEVKALCIPDAICDVIVGNVEGARSPGDPDMSVIVGAATTRAQAKR
;
A
#
# COMPACT_ATOMS: atom_id res chain seq x y z
N MET A 1 4.28 34.46 -9.48
CA MET A 1 3.36 33.57 -10.21
C MET A 1 4.07 32.23 -10.26
N GLU A 2 3.92 31.43 -9.20
CA GLU A 2 4.42 30.05 -9.22
C GLU A 2 3.43 29.27 -10.08
N VAL A 3 3.80 29.03 -11.33
CA VAL A 3 3.20 27.96 -12.09
C VAL A 3 3.77 26.69 -11.46
N THR A 4 3.05 26.14 -10.49
CA THR A 4 3.30 24.76 -10.09
C THR A 4 2.75 23.92 -11.23
N ASP A 5 3.62 23.53 -12.17
CA ASP A 5 3.25 22.55 -13.19
C ASP A 5 2.71 21.32 -12.47
N ASP A 6 1.47 20.95 -12.79
CA ASP A 6 0.81 19.79 -12.21
C ASP A 6 1.47 18.54 -12.78
N LEU A 7 2.26 17.82 -11.99
CA LEU A 7 2.94 16.61 -12.46
C LEU A 7 1.93 15.56 -12.92
N GLN A 8 0.67 15.63 -12.45
CA GLN A 8 -0.37 14.72 -12.90
C GLN A 8 -0.75 14.96 -14.37
N SER A 9 -0.68 16.20 -14.88
CA SER A 9 -0.99 16.48 -16.30
C SER A 9 0.02 15.87 -17.26
N GLU A 10 1.23 15.57 -16.76
CA GLU A 10 2.32 14.99 -17.53
C GLU A 10 2.33 13.45 -17.53
N VAL A 11 1.39 12.82 -16.80
CA VAL A 11 1.25 11.35 -16.75
C VAL A 11 0.30 10.86 -17.83
N GLU A 12 0.84 10.09 -18.78
CA GLU A 12 0.06 9.44 -19.83
C GLU A 12 0.20 7.92 -19.71
N GLY A 13 -0.93 7.21 -19.58
CA GLY A 13 -0.93 5.74 -19.53
C GLY A 13 -0.13 5.15 -18.36
N GLY A 14 -0.09 5.84 -17.22
CA GLY A 14 0.69 5.41 -16.04
C GLY A 14 2.21 5.62 -16.20
N MET A 15 2.64 6.43 -17.15
CA MET A 15 4.04 6.73 -17.41
C MET A 15 4.27 8.24 -17.41
N LEU A 16 5.33 8.70 -16.73
CA LEU A 16 5.81 10.08 -16.83
C LEU A 16 6.87 10.16 -17.94
N LYS A 17 6.65 11.05 -18.90
CA LYS A 17 7.63 11.35 -19.96
C LYS A 17 8.67 12.35 -19.44
N LEU A 18 9.94 11.98 -19.54
CA LEU A 18 11.04 12.87 -19.18
C LEU A 18 11.48 13.67 -20.40
N ALA A 19 12.05 14.87 -20.19
CA ALA A 19 12.64 15.69 -21.26
C ALA A 19 13.72 14.97 -22.07
N SER A 20 14.32 13.90 -21.51
CA SER A 20 15.26 13.02 -22.20
C SER A 20 14.62 12.07 -23.23
N GLY A 21 13.28 12.05 -23.36
CA GLY A 21 12.52 11.12 -24.18
C GLY A 21 12.30 9.74 -23.55
N LYS A 22 12.85 9.48 -22.36
CA LYS A 22 12.60 8.26 -21.58
C LYS A 22 11.27 8.36 -20.83
N SER A 23 10.70 7.21 -20.50
CA SER A 23 9.49 7.12 -19.67
C SER A 23 9.77 6.34 -18.38
N VAL A 24 9.14 6.76 -17.29
CA VAL A 24 9.23 6.10 -15.97
C VAL A 24 7.83 5.71 -15.51
N PRO A 25 7.60 4.49 -15.00
CA PRO A 25 6.30 4.11 -14.47
C PRO A 25 5.91 4.94 -13.26
N VAL A 26 4.63 5.30 -13.19
CA VAL A 26 4.06 6.16 -12.16
C VAL A 26 2.84 5.50 -11.53
N MET A 27 2.77 5.58 -10.20
CA MET A 27 1.55 5.37 -9.43
C MET A 27 1.04 6.72 -8.91
N THR A 28 -0.25 6.99 -9.10
CA THR A 28 -0.91 8.24 -8.68
C THR A 28 -1.86 8.00 -7.50
N ASN A 29 -2.41 9.07 -6.93
CA ASN A 29 -3.49 9.03 -5.92
C ASN A 29 -3.18 8.26 -4.62
N CYS A 30 -1.92 8.10 -4.27
CA CYS A 30 -1.57 7.46 -3.00
C CYS A 30 -1.53 8.50 -1.86
N ALA A 31 -2.45 8.36 -0.90
CA ALA A 31 -2.49 9.16 0.32
C ALA A 31 -1.41 8.67 1.33
N ALA A 32 -0.13 8.85 1.01
CA ALA A 32 0.98 8.44 1.88
C ALA A 32 1.39 9.51 2.92
N LEU A 33 0.59 10.55 3.16
CA LEU A 33 0.99 11.62 4.08
C LEU A 33 0.69 11.24 5.54
N ARG A 34 1.70 11.35 6.41
CA ARG A 34 1.55 11.19 7.87
C ARG A 34 0.72 12.34 8.45
N ASP A 35 -0.56 12.08 8.66
CA ASP A 35 -1.35 12.76 9.68
C ASP A 35 -2.33 11.76 10.31
N PRO A 36 -1.97 11.17 11.47
CA PRO A 36 -2.79 10.17 12.16
C PRO A 36 -4.18 10.69 12.54
N GLU A 37 -4.32 12.00 12.79
CA GLU A 37 -5.59 12.66 13.09
C GLU A 37 -6.48 12.69 11.83
N LYS A 38 -5.89 13.00 10.66
CA LYS A 38 -6.61 12.97 9.38
C LYS A 38 -6.99 11.57 8.93
N THR A 39 -6.16 10.57 9.22
CA THR A 39 -6.43 9.16 8.84
C THR A 39 -7.75 8.66 9.43
N ARG A 40 -8.05 9.02 10.69
CA ARG A 40 -9.34 8.69 11.33
C ARG A 40 -10.50 9.50 10.76
N SER A 41 -10.28 10.76 10.36
CA SER A 41 -11.33 11.60 9.76
C SER A 41 -11.71 11.20 8.32
N LEU A 42 -10.85 10.46 7.61
CA LEU A 42 -11.10 10.00 6.24
C LEU A 42 -12.11 8.85 6.17
N GLY A 43 -12.44 8.20 7.30
CA GLY A 43 -13.41 7.10 7.35
C GLY A 43 -12.99 5.86 6.57
N LEU A 44 -11.71 5.73 6.21
CA LEU A 44 -11.21 4.56 5.49
C LEU A 44 -11.18 3.33 6.41
N PRO A 45 -11.57 2.14 5.92
CA PRO A 45 -11.54 0.93 6.73
C PRO A 45 -10.09 0.56 7.05
N VAL A 46 -9.78 0.47 8.34
CA VAL A 46 -8.52 -0.05 8.85
C VAL A 46 -8.80 -1.29 9.69
N LEU A 47 -8.25 -2.43 9.28
CA LEU A 47 -8.38 -3.72 9.97
C LEU A 47 -6.99 -4.32 10.23
N LYS A 48 -6.93 -5.24 11.19
CA LYS A 48 -5.71 -6.01 11.47
C LYS A 48 -5.44 -7.05 10.39
N GLY A 49 -4.17 -7.27 10.11
CA GLY A 49 -3.68 -8.35 9.25
C GLY A 49 -2.28 -8.79 9.66
N GLU A 50 -1.62 -9.57 8.81
CA GLU A 50 -0.31 -10.14 9.09
C GLU A 50 0.61 -10.06 7.86
N ILE A 51 1.89 -9.72 8.10
CA ILE A 51 3.00 -9.88 7.14
C ILE A 51 4.13 -10.63 7.84
N GLY A 52 4.50 -11.79 7.31
CA GLY A 52 5.63 -12.58 7.84
C GLY A 52 5.53 -12.88 9.34
N GLY A 53 4.33 -13.18 9.86
CA GLY A 53 4.11 -13.43 11.28
C GLY A 53 3.95 -12.18 12.16
N ARG A 54 4.08 -10.97 11.60
CA ARG A 54 3.90 -9.70 12.33
C ARG A 54 2.50 -9.15 12.11
N GLU A 55 1.79 -8.83 13.19
CA GLU A 55 0.52 -8.10 13.12
C GLU A 55 0.76 -6.69 12.59
N VAL A 56 -0.09 -6.24 11.67
CA VAL A 56 -0.02 -4.94 10.99
C VAL A 56 -1.39 -4.30 10.87
N ASP A 57 -1.42 -2.97 10.77
CA ASP A 57 -2.64 -2.23 10.39
C ASP A 57 -2.78 -2.18 8.86
N VAL A 58 -3.96 -2.53 8.34
CA VAL A 58 -4.23 -2.63 6.90
C VAL A 58 -5.36 -1.69 6.54
N MET A 59 -5.05 -0.67 5.74
CA MET A 59 -6.02 0.29 5.23
C MET A 59 -6.51 -0.13 3.85
N ARG A 60 -7.83 -0.15 3.63
CA ARG A 60 -8.42 -0.32 2.31
C ARG A 60 -8.68 1.04 1.68
N ASP A 61 -8.03 1.32 0.55
CA ASP A 61 -8.17 2.58 -0.18
C ASP A 61 -8.72 2.33 -1.60
N THR A 62 -9.99 2.62 -1.84
CA THR A 62 -10.62 2.38 -3.15
C THR A 62 -10.35 3.46 -4.19
N VAL A 63 -9.72 4.59 -3.83
CA VAL A 63 -9.37 5.66 -4.78
C VAL A 63 -7.95 5.51 -5.35
N TYR A 64 -7.16 4.61 -4.76
CA TYR A 64 -5.82 4.25 -5.16
C TYR A 64 -5.81 2.91 -5.91
N GLU A 65 -4.99 2.78 -6.95
CA GLU A 65 -4.72 1.52 -7.65
C GLU A 65 -3.30 1.06 -7.29
N GLY A 66 -3.15 -0.15 -6.75
CA GLY A 66 -1.86 -0.68 -6.30
C GLY A 66 -1.82 -1.06 -4.82
N LEU A 67 -0.63 -1.40 -4.34
CA LEU A 67 -0.41 -1.80 -2.95
C LEU A 67 0.84 -1.15 -2.41
N VAL A 68 0.76 -0.61 -1.21
CA VAL A 68 1.88 0.02 -0.51
C VAL A 68 2.14 -0.70 0.80
N VAL A 69 3.41 -0.92 1.12
CA VAL A 69 3.86 -1.44 2.39
C VAL A 69 4.93 -0.52 2.98
N ARG A 70 4.88 -0.33 4.30
CA ARG A 70 5.88 0.43 5.03
C ARG A 70 7.23 -0.30 4.99
N LYS A 71 8.30 0.42 4.66
CA LYS A 71 9.66 -0.12 4.49
C LYS A 71 10.18 -0.91 5.67
N GLN A 72 9.81 -0.55 6.90
CA GLN A 72 10.25 -1.24 8.11
C GLN A 72 9.72 -2.68 8.24
N LEU A 73 8.70 -3.04 7.44
CA LEU A 73 8.08 -4.37 7.41
C LEU A 73 8.66 -5.27 6.32
N VAL A 74 9.59 -4.74 5.51
CA VAL A 74 10.16 -5.39 4.34
C VAL A 74 11.64 -5.66 4.59
N ASP A 75 12.03 -6.92 4.48
CA ASP A 75 13.43 -7.31 4.53
C ASP A 75 14.12 -6.99 3.19
N ALA A 76 15.42 -6.67 3.23
CA ALA A 76 16.16 -6.30 2.02
C ALA A 76 16.15 -7.39 0.93
N SER A 77 16.02 -8.66 1.33
CA SER A 77 15.92 -9.80 0.41
C SER A 77 14.58 -9.88 -0.35
N GLN A 78 13.56 -9.12 0.08
CA GLN A 78 12.23 -9.09 -0.54
C GLN A 78 12.11 -8.01 -1.63
N LEU A 79 13.08 -7.10 -1.67
CA LEU A 79 13.16 -6.02 -2.66
C LEU A 79 13.54 -6.59 -4.04
N THR A 80 12.92 -6.07 -5.09
CA THR A 80 13.08 -6.62 -6.45
C THR A 80 14.10 -5.87 -7.31
N GLY A 81 14.63 -4.72 -6.85
CA GLY A 81 15.44 -3.81 -7.66
C GLY A 81 14.65 -2.99 -8.68
N GLU A 82 13.35 -3.23 -8.84
CA GLU A 82 12.50 -2.45 -9.75
C GLU A 82 11.95 -1.23 -9.01
N CYS A 83 12.14 -0.03 -9.57
CA CYS A 83 11.58 1.19 -9.00
C CYS A 83 10.44 1.77 -9.85
N CYS A 84 9.54 2.51 -9.21
CA CYS A 84 8.60 3.40 -9.89
C CYS A 84 8.49 4.73 -9.14
N LEU A 85 7.96 5.74 -9.82
CA LEU A 85 7.62 7.01 -9.18
C LEU A 85 6.22 6.91 -8.56
N LEU A 86 6.10 7.37 -7.32
CA LEU A 86 4.83 7.57 -6.64
C LEU A 86 4.53 9.08 -6.63
N LEU A 87 3.55 9.51 -7.40
CA LEU A 87 3.04 10.87 -7.33
C LEU A 87 2.02 10.98 -6.20
N ARG A 88 2.34 11.86 -5.25
CA ARG A 88 1.52 12.13 -4.07
C ARG A 88 0.56 13.29 -4.36
N ILE A 89 -0.48 13.38 -3.53
CA ILE A 89 -1.54 14.40 -3.67
C ILE A 89 -1.04 15.84 -3.48
N ASP A 90 0.13 16.02 -2.87
CA ASP A 90 0.79 17.32 -2.69
C ASP A 90 1.68 17.72 -3.88
N ASN A 91 1.49 17.06 -5.04
CA ASN A 91 2.25 17.24 -6.28
C ASN A 91 3.76 16.97 -6.13
N THR A 92 4.14 16.14 -5.15
CA THR A 92 5.53 15.68 -5.01
C THR A 92 5.67 14.24 -5.49
N ALA A 93 6.87 13.89 -5.97
CA ALA A 93 7.21 12.56 -6.44
C ALA A 93 8.15 11.84 -5.46
N LEU A 94 7.87 10.57 -5.18
CA LEU A 94 8.75 9.69 -4.42
C LEU A 94 9.19 8.51 -5.30
N LEU A 95 10.50 8.31 -5.46
CA LEU A 95 11.01 7.08 -6.06
C LEU A 95 10.90 5.95 -5.04
N ALA A 96 10.09 4.93 -5.35
CA ALA A 96 9.83 3.79 -4.50
C ALA A 96 10.25 2.49 -5.19
N GLU A 97 10.84 1.59 -4.43
CA GLU A 97 11.21 0.26 -4.91
C GLU A 97 10.04 -0.72 -4.71
N LYS A 98 9.89 -1.66 -5.63
CA LYS A 98 8.94 -2.75 -5.50
C LYS A 98 9.49 -3.85 -4.60
N THR A 99 8.58 -4.51 -3.92
CA THR A 99 8.87 -5.65 -3.07
C THR A 99 7.84 -6.75 -3.30
N VAL A 100 8.22 -7.99 -3.03
CA VAL A 100 7.30 -9.13 -2.97
C VAL A 100 7.10 -9.52 -1.50
N ILE A 101 5.85 -9.46 -1.03
CA ILE A 101 5.50 -9.79 0.36
C ILE A 101 4.41 -10.85 0.38
N SER A 102 4.45 -11.71 1.40
CA SER A 102 3.32 -12.58 1.74
C SER A 102 2.47 -11.86 2.78
N LEU A 103 1.21 -11.60 2.44
CA LEU A 103 0.25 -11.00 3.35
C LEU A 103 -0.90 -11.95 3.66
N ARG A 104 -1.44 -11.80 4.86
CA ARG A 104 -2.67 -12.45 5.29
C ARG A 104 -3.55 -11.39 5.94
N THR A 105 -4.48 -10.83 5.18
CA THR A 105 -5.32 -9.72 5.63
C THR A 105 -6.77 -9.91 5.21
N PRO A 106 -7.73 -9.23 5.87
CA PRO A 106 -9.14 -9.28 5.48
C PRO A 106 -9.43 -8.73 4.08
N PHE A 107 -8.57 -7.85 3.55
CA PHE A 107 -8.80 -7.21 2.25
C PHE A 107 -8.09 -7.91 1.10
N LEU A 108 -7.00 -8.62 1.36
CA LEU A 108 -6.22 -9.34 0.38
C LEU A 108 -5.32 -10.35 1.10
N SER A 109 -5.09 -11.52 0.52
CA SER A 109 -4.18 -12.52 1.09
C SER A 109 -3.43 -13.22 -0.04
N GLY A 110 -2.20 -13.67 0.25
CA GLY A 110 -1.31 -14.31 -0.71
C GLY A 110 0.00 -13.56 -0.89
N GLU A 111 0.77 -13.96 -1.91
CA GLU A 111 1.99 -13.26 -2.31
C GLU A 111 1.65 -12.14 -3.31
N VAL A 112 2.10 -10.92 -3.04
CA VAL A 112 1.80 -9.76 -3.89
C VAL A 112 3.01 -8.88 -4.10
N LYS A 113 2.98 -8.12 -5.20
CA LYS A 113 3.89 -7.01 -5.45
C LYS A 113 3.35 -5.73 -4.82
N ALA A 114 4.22 -5.03 -4.10
CA ALA A 114 3.89 -3.79 -3.40
C ALA A 114 4.98 -2.74 -3.64
N LEU A 115 4.63 -1.46 -3.49
CA LEU A 115 5.63 -0.39 -3.32
C LEU A 115 6.06 -0.31 -1.86
N CYS A 116 7.37 -0.31 -1.67
CA CYS A 116 8.02 -0.16 -0.38
C CYS A 116 8.37 1.32 -0.15
N ILE A 117 7.67 1.97 0.78
CA ILE A 117 7.90 3.40 1.09
C ILE A 117 8.21 3.62 2.58
N PRO A 118 9.05 4.61 2.93
CA PRO A 118 9.45 4.83 4.33
C PRO A 118 8.31 5.34 5.22
N ASP A 119 7.51 6.30 4.74
CA ASP A 119 6.59 7.07 5.58
C ASP A 119 5.11 6.85 5.21
N ALA A 120 4.70 5.59 5.04
CA ALA A 120 3.30 5.25 4.78
C ALA A 120 2.38 5.59 5.98
N ILE A 121 1.17 6.10 5.69
CA ILE A 121 0.14 6.47 6.68
C ILE A 121 -0.37 5.26 7.49
N CYS A 122 -0.35 4.09 6.86
CA CYS A 122 -0.68 2.79 7.44
C CYS A 122 0.49 1.82 7.22
N ASP A 123 0.50 0.69 7.90
CA ASP A 123 1.52 -0.34 7.66
C ASP A 123 1.39 -0.95 6.26
N VAL A 124 0.14 -1.21 5.86
CA VAL A 124 -0.22 -1.67 4.51
C VAL A 124 -1.41 -0.86 3.99
N ILE A 125 -1.34 -0.44 2.74
CA ILE A 125 -2.45 0.19 2.01
C ILE A 125 -2.80 -0.71 0.83
N VAL A 126 -4.03 -1.22 0.83
CA VAL A 126 -4.58 -2.06 -0.24
C VAL A 126 -5.47 -1.19 -1.12
N GLY A 127 -4.96 -0.86 -2.31
CA GLY A 127 -5.69 -0.22 -3.38
C GLY A 127 -6.66 -1.16 -4.09
N ASN A 128 -7.21 -0.69 -5.20
CA ASN A 128 -7.84 -1.56 -6.19
C ASN A 128 -6.75 -2.37 -6.87
N VAL A 129 -6.68 -3.66 -6.56
CA VAL A 129 -5.80 -4.64 -7.18
C VAL A 129 -6.59 -5.94 -7.37
N GLU A 130 -6.10 -6.82 -8.24
CA GLU A 130 -6.71 -8.13 -8.43
C GLU A 130 -6.79 -8.90 -7.10
N GLY A 131 -7.95 -9.48 -6.82
CA GLY A 131 -8.21 -10.22 -5.58
C GLY A 131 -8.53 -9.36 -4.35
N ALA A 132 -8.47 -8.03 -4.44
CA ALA A 132 -8.84 -7.16 -3.32
C ALA A 132 -10.34 -7.23 -3.04
N ARG A 133 -10.70 -7.44 -1.77
CA ARG A 133 -12.08 -7.43 -1.29
C ARG A 133 -12.62 -5.99 -1.13
N SER A 134 -13.94 -5.88 -1.13
CA SER A 134 -14.63 -4.61 -0.90
C SER A 134 -14.42 -4.13 0.54
N PRO A 135 -14.33 -2.81 0.78
CA PRO A 135 -14.40 -2.20 2.11
C PRO A 135 -15.51 -2.77 3.01
N GLY A 136 -16.68 -3.07 2.43
CA GLY A 136 -17.86 -3.55 3.16
C GLY A 136 -18.00 -5.07 3.25
N ASP A 137 -17.09 -5.83 2.63
CA ASP A 137 -17.08 -7.30 2.69
C ASP A 137 -15.65 -7.85 2.95
N PRO A 138 -15.03 -7.52 4.11
CA PRO A 138 -13.73 -8.06 4.49
C PRO A 138 -13.81 -9.53 4.91
N ASP A 139 -12.72 -10.29 4.70
CA ASP A 139 -12.58 -11.64 5.25
C ASP A 139 -12.23 -11.61 6.74
N MET A 140 -13.26 -11.64 7.59
CA MET A 140 -13.07 -11.62 9.03
C MET A 140 -12.50 -12.92 9.61
N SER A 141 -12.51 -14.03 8.85
CA SER A 141 -11.96 -15.31 9.33
C SER A 141 -10.44 -15.23 9.56
N VAL A 142 -9.76 -14.34 8.84
CA VAL A 142 -8.33 -14.08 8.95
C VAL A 142 -7.96 -13.56 10.34
N ILE A 143 -8.81 -12.72 10.94
CA ILE A 143 -8.58 -12.12 12.26
C ILE A 143 -8.87 -13.14 13.38
N VAL A 144 -9.93 -13.95 13.22
CA VAL A 144 -10.35 -14.93 14.24
C VAL A 144 -9.34 -16.08 14.41
N GLY A 145 -8.68 -16.48 13.33
CA GLY A 145 -7.71 -17.58 13.36
C GLY A 145 -6.42 -17.31 14.16
N ALA A 146 -6.04 -16.05 14.36
CA ALA A 146 -4.81 -15.68 15.07
C ALA A 146 -4.89 -15.84 16.61
N ALA A 147 -6.10 -15.98 17.17
CA ALA A 147 -6.34 -16.07 18.61
C ALA A 147 -6.37 -17.49 19.19
N THR A 148 -6.16 -18.55 18.40
CA THR A 148 -6.11 -19.93 18.93
C THR A 148 -4.76 -20.22 19.57
N THR A 149 -4.60 -19.77 20.82
CA THR A 149 -3.49 -20.17 21.68
C THR A 149 -3.62 -21.66 22.06
N ARG A 150 -2.47 -22.32 22.27
CA ARG A 150 -2.26 -23.76 22.53
C ARG A 150 -2.88 -24.28 23.85
N ALA A 151 -3.98 -23.70 24.33
CA ALA A 151 -4.63 -24.09 25.58
C ALA A 151 -5.82 -25.06 25.39
N GLN A 152 -6.32 -25.24 24.17
CA GLN A 152 -7.45 -26.14 23.90
C GLN A 152 -7.04 -27.34 23.02
N ALA A 153 -6.09 -28.11 23.53
CA ALA A 153 -5.87 -29.49 23.12
C ALA A 153 -5.92 -30.39 24.35
N LYS A 154 -7.02 -30.31 25.12
CA LYS A 154 -7.44 -31.40 26.01
C LYS A 154 -8.90 -31.23 26.42
N ARG A 155 -9.78 -32.00 25.80
CA ARG A 155 -10.85 -32.68 26.53
C ARG A 155 -11.23 -33.96 25.81
#